data_AF-A0A1J5GMC6-F1
#
_entry.id   AF-A0A1J5GMC6-F1
#
_cell.length_a   1.000
_cell.length_b   1.000
_cell.length_c   1.000
_cell.angle_alpha   90.00
_cell.angle_beta   90.00
_cell.angle_gamma   90.00
#
_symmetry.space_group_name_H-M   'P 1'
#
loop_
_entity.id
_entity.type
_entity.pdbx_description
1 polymer ?
#
loop_
_entity_poly.entity_id
_entity_poly.type
_entity_poly.pdbx_seq_one_letter_code
_entity_poly.pdbx_strand_id
1 'polypeptide(L)'
;MFKKKLTGFTMIELLIVMVILALLLVIGLGSFTSSQRKSRDSARKTDLQNIARALELYYNDKGSYPIYTGKNGIGTQDWGEPFVDPANPSTLYMNLLPEDPGGGTYYYTSQDGTNFELYANLENENDGDLNKSGSDIMVYTGTDCAINTISTCNYGIASTNIDPSFGHALTVE
;
A
#
# COMPACT_ATOMS: atom_id res chain seq x y z
N MET A 1 9.77 -70.71 -2.82
CA MET A 1 10.26 -69.32 -2.67
C MET A 1 9.65 -68.46 -3.77
N PHE A 2 8.54 -67.77 -3.50
CA PHE A 2 7.84 -66.96 -4.51
C PHE A 2 8.58 -65.63 -4.71
N LYS A 3 9.21 -65.44 -5.87
CA LYS A 3 9.76 -64.15 -6.29
C LYS A 3 8.61 -63.19 -6.57
N LYS A 4 8.40 -62.18 -5.72
CA LYS A 4 7.53 -61.04 -6.04
C LYS A 4 8.09 -60.34 -7.29
N LYS A 5 7.29 -60.26 -8.36
CA LYS A 5 7.60 -59.39 -9.50
C LYS A 5 7.45 -57.94 -9.02
N LEU A 6 8.53 -57.17 -9.09
CA LEU A 6 8.48 -55.72 -8.99
C LEU A 6 7.83 -55.21 -10.28
N THR A 7 6.57 -54.79 -10.19
CA THR A 7 5.88 -54.07 -11.26
C THR A 7 6.44 -52.65 -11.30
N GLY A 8 7.12 -52.28 -12.39
CA GLY A 8 7.59 -50.92 -12.63
C GLY A 8 6.48 -50.03 -13.20
N PHE A 9 6.62 -48.71 -13.01
CA PHE A 9 5.75 -47.71 -13.62
C PHE A 9 5.78 -47.78 -15.16
N THR A 10 4.63 -47.57 -15.78
CA THR A 10 4.53 -47.46 -17.24
C THR A 10 4.93 -46.07 -17.73
N MET A 11 5.43 -45.98 -18.97
CA MET A 11 5.75 -44.69 -19.61
C MET A 11 4.53 -43.77 -19.69
N ILE A 12 3.33 -44.35 -19.86
CA ILE A 12 2.08 -43.58 -19.95
C ILE A 12 1.65 -43.01 -18.60
N GLU A 13 1.89 -43.72 -17.49
CA GLU A 13 1.62 -43.19 -16.14
C GLU A 13 2.51 -41.98 -15.85
N LEU A 14 3.80 -42.05 -16.19
CA LEU A 14 4.71 -40.91 -16.02
C LEU A 14 4.28 -39.71 -16.88
N LEU A 15 3.81 -39.95 -18.11
CA LEU A 15 3.32 -38.91 -19.01
C LEU A 15 2.08 -38.20 -18.46
N ILE A 16 1.11 -38.95 -17.95
CA ILE A 16 -0.11 -38.37 -17.36
C ILE A 16 0.23 -37.51 -16.14
N VAL A 17 1.16 -37.96 -15.28
CA VAL A 17 1.60 -37.20 -14.11
C VAL A 17 2.23 -35.86 -14.52
N MET A 18 3.10 -35.84 -15.54
CA MET A 18 3.70 -34.60 -16.02
C MET A 18 2.66 -33.63 -16.59
N VAL A 19 1.64 -34.13 -17.29
CA VAL A 19 0.53 -33.30 -17.80
C VAL A 19 -0.26 -32.67 -16.65
N ILE A 20 -0.59 -33.45 -15.62
CA ILE A 20 -1.31 -32.93 -14.45
C ILE A 20 -0.46 -31.90 -13.68
N LEU A 21 0.84 -32.18 -13.50
CA LEU A 21 1.76 -31.24 -12.84
C LEU A 21 1.88 -29.92 -13.61
N ALA A 22 2.00 -29.97 -14.94
CA ALA A 22 2.04 -28.76 -15.77
C ALA A 22 0.76 -27.92 -15.62
N LEU A 23 -0.41 -28.55 -15.59
CA LEU A 23 -1.68 -27.87 -15.38
C LEU A 23 -1.78 -27.22 -14.00
N LEU A 24 -1.38 -27.92 -12.94
CA LEU A 24 -1.41 -27.41 -11.57
C LEU A 24 -0.49 -26.20 -11.39
N LEU A 25 0.69 -26.20 -12.03
CA LEU A 25 1.62 -25.08 -11.96
C LEU A 25 1.02 -23.80 -12.58
N VAL A 26 0.33 -23.89 -13.72
CA VAL A 26 -0.29 -22.74 -14.38
C VAL A 26 -1.36 -22.09 -13.49
N ILE A 27 -2.23 -22.89 -12.88
CA ILE A 27 -3.31 -22.38 -12.00
C ILE A 27 -2.72 -21.80 -10.71
N GLY A 28 -1.67 -22.41 -10.17
CA GLY A 28 -1.02 -21.97 -8.92
C GLY A 28 -0.45 -20.55 -8.99
N LEU A 29 0.17 -20.17 -10.11
CA LEU A 29 0.81 -18.85 -10.27
C LEU A 29 -0.20 -17.69 -10.22
N GLY A 30 -1.40 -17.86 -10.79
CA GLY A 30 -2.42 -16.80 -10.83
C GLY A 30 -2.95 -16.44 -9.44
N SER A 31 -3.25 -17.44 -8.60
CA SER A 31 -3.77 -17.24 -7.24
C SER A 31 -2.75 -16.56 -6.31
N PHE A 32 -1.47 -16.94 -6.45
CA PHE A 32 -0.40 -16.41 -5.62
C PHE A 32 -0.24 -14.88 -5.75
N THR A 33 -0.26 -14.36 -6.98
CA THR A 33 -0.11 -12.91 -7.22
C THR A 33 -1.24 -12.08 -6.61
N SER A 34 -2.49 -12.55 -6.70
CA SER A 34 -3.66 -11.87 -6.14
C SER A 34 -3.59 -11.81 -4.60
N SER A 35 -3.19 -12.91 -3.96
CA SER A 35 -2.98 -12.92 -2.50
C SER A 35 -1.86 -11.97 -2.07
N GLN A 36 -0.80 -11.86 -2.88
CA GLN A 36 0.30 -10.95 -2.58
C GLN A 36 -0.12 -9.48 -2.67
N ARG A 37 -0.93 -9.11 -3.69
CA ARG A 37 -1.51 -7.76 -3.83
C ARG A 37 -2.32 -7.37 -2.59
N LYS A 38 -3.26 -8.23 -2.18
CA LYS A 38 -4.08 -8.01 -0.98
C LYS A 38 -3.26 -7.87 0.30
N SER A 39 -2.18 -8.65 0.42
CA SER A 39 -1.26 -8.53 1.56
C SER A 39 -0.54 -7.18 1.58
N ARG A 40 -0.09 -6.69 0.41
CA ARG A 40 0.53 -5.37 0.30
C ARG A 40 -0.46 -4.25 0.57
N ASP A 41 -1.68 -4.35 0.05
CA ASP A 41 -2.74 -3.36 0.30
C ASP A 41 -3.10 -3.29 1.78
N SER A 42 -3.18 -4.43 2.46
CA SER A 42 -3.38 -4.48 3.92
C SER A 42 -2.22 -3.82 4.67
N ALA A 43 -0.98 -3.97 4.20
CA ALA A 43 0.18 -3.29 4.77
C ALA A 43 0.07 -1.77 4.56
N ARG A 44 -0.19 -1.30 3.33
CA ARG A 44 -0.41 0.12 3.02
C ARG A 44 -1.45 0.78 3.92
N LYS A 45 -2.61 0.15 4.08
CA LYS A 45 -3.67 0.64 4.98
C LYS A 45 -3.19 0.74 6.44
N THR A 46 -2.45 -0.26 6.89
CA THR A 46 -1.87 -0.28 8.24
C THR A 46 -0.82 0.81 8.42
N ASP A 47 0.03 1.01 7.41
CA ASP A 47 1.07 2.03 7.38
C ASP A 47 0.46 3.43 7.47
N LEU A 48 -0.54 3.74 6.64
CA LEU A 48 -1.26 5.02 6.73
C LEU A 48 -1.87 5.23 8.12
N GLN A 49 -2.49 4.21 8.72
CA GLN A 49 -3.05 4.32 10.08
C GLN A 49 -1.97 4.57 11.14
N ASN A 50 -0.80 3.92 11.02
CA ASN A 50 0.31 4.13 11.94
C ASN A 50 0.87 5.54 11.79
N ILE A 51 1.01 6.02 10.56
CA ILE A 51 1.46 7.39 10.27
C ILE A 51 0.46 8.40 10.84
N ALA A 52 -0.84 8.19 10.62
CA ALA A 52 -1.89 9.05 11.18
C ALA A 52 -1.77 9.15 12.71
N ARG A 53 -1.57 8.04 13.43
CA ARG A 53 -1.35 8.08 14.89
C ARG A 53 -0.10 8.89 15.26
N ALA A 54 0.99 8.76 14.51
CA ALA A 54 2.20 9.53 14.77
C ALA A 54 2.02 11.03 14.47
N LEU A 55 1.25 11.39 13.44
CA LEU A 55 0.85 12.77 13.14
C LEU A 55 0.00 13.36 14.27
N GLU A 56 -0.93 12.60 14.84
CA GLU A 56 -1.71 13.05 16.01
C GLU A 56 -0.81 13.27 17.23
N LEU A 57 0.19 12.42 17.47
CA LEU A 57 1.20 12.67 18.53
C LEU A 57 1.98 13.96 18.26
N TYR A 58 2.41 14.19 17.02
CA TYR A 58 3.08 15.42 16.62
C TYR A 58 2.20 16.66 16.86
N TYR A 59 0.91 16.59 16.48
CA TYR A 59 -0.04 17.67 16.69
C TYR A 59 -0.25 17.97 18.17
N ASN A 60 -0.33 16.94 19.03
CA ASN A 60 -0.48 17.14 20.48
C ASN A 60 0.71 17.92 21.09
N ASP A 61 1.91 17.74 20.56
CA ASP A 61 3.11 18.44 21.04
C ASP A 61 3.30 19.83 20.40
N LYS A 62 2.95 19.96 19.12
CA LYS A 62 3.27 21.14 18.29
C LYS A 62 2.10 22.06 18.01
N GLY A 63 0.88 21.62 18.29
CA GLY A 63 -0.35 22.32 17.99
C GLY A 63 -0.64 22.50 16.49
N SER A 64 0.10 21.81 15.62
CA SER A 64 -0.06 21.84 14.17
C SER A 64 0.55 20.57 13.56
N TYR A 65 0.05 20.15 12.40
CA TYR A 65 0.66 19.11 11.58
C TYR A 65 1.86 19.67 10.78
N PRO A 66 2.82 18.83 10.38
CA PRO A 66 3.93 19.26 9.53
C PRO A 66 3.43 19.80 8.18
N ILE A 67 3.78 21.04 7.84
CA ILE A 67 3.37 21.62 6.55
C ILE A 67 4.01 20.84 5.40
N TYR A 68 3.23 20.56 4.35
CA TYR A 68 3.74 19.94 3.15
C TYR A 68 4.77 20.85 2.46
N THR A 69 5.96 20.30 2.21
CA THR A 69 7.08 21.05 1.62
C THR A 69 7.37 20.68 0.17
N GLY A 70 6.53 19.85 -0.47
CA GLY A 70 6.81 19.31 -1.80
C GLY A 70 7.80 18.14 -1.82
N LYS A 71 8.13 17.58 -0.64
CA LYS A 71 9.03 16.44 -0.48
C LYS A 71 8.28 15.10 -0.54
N ASN A 72 9.04 14.04 -0.83
CA ASN A 72 8.57 12.65 -0.79
C ASN A 72 8.57 12.12 0.66
N GLY A 73 7.67 12.66 1.49
CA GLY A 73 7.59 12.33 2.91
C GLY A 73 6.70 13.28 3.69
N ILE A 74 6.99 13.44 4.97
CA ILE A 74 6.21 14.25 5.91
C ILE A 74 7.06 15.42 6.41
N GLY A 75 6.59 16.64 6.13
CA GLY A 75 7.29 17.86 6.54
C GLY A 75 8.70 17.92 5.95
N THR A 76 9.72 17.75 6.78
CA THR A 76 11.14 17.79 6.35
C THR A 76 11.77 16.41 6.18
N GLN A 77 11.08 15.36 6.61
CA GLN A 77 11.54 13.98 6.69
C GLN A 77 11.00 13.17 5.50
N ASP A 78 11.87 12.38 4.87
CA ASP A 78 11.50 11.55 3.73
C ASP A 78 10.94 10.19 4.20
N TRP A 79 10.23 9.47 3.33
CA TRP A 79 9.89 8.06 3.60
C TRP A 79 11.17 7.24 3.83
N GLY A 80 11.12 6.28 4.76
CA GLY A 80 12.30 5.52 5.18
C GLY A 80 13.18 6.21 6.24
N GLU A 81 12.84 7.43 6.66
CA GLU A 81 13.52 8.12 7.77
C GLU A 81 12.67 8.15 9.05
N PRO A 82 13.28 8.34 10.24
CA PRO A 82 12.52 8.54 11.48
C PRO A 82 11.67 9.81 11.43
N PHE A 83 10.46 9.76 11.98
CA PHE A 83 9.62 10.94 12.17
C PHE A 83 9.91 11.56 13.53
N VAL A 84 10.59 12.70 13.51
CA VAL A 84 11.07 13.43 14.70
C VAL A 84 10.62 14.88 14.67
N ASP A 85 10.70 15.53 15.81
CA ASP A 85 10.58 16.99 15.90
C ASP A 85 11.78 17.68 15.20
N PRO A 86 11.55 18.53 14.17
CA PRO A 86 12.63 19.26 13.50
C PRO A 86 13.44 20.18 14.43
N ALA A 87 12.82 20.71 15.50
CA ALA A 87 13.49 21.60 16.45
C ALA A 87 14.27 20.83 17.54
N ASN A 88 13.89 19.58 17.81
CA ASN A 88 14.55 18.72 18.78
C ASN A 88 14.51 17.25 18.31
N PRO A 89 15.50 16.80 17.54
CA PRO A 89 15.53 15.44 16.99
C PRO A 89 15.54 14.30 18.02
N SER A 90 15.67 14.60 19.33
CA SER A 90 15.53 13.60 20.40
C SER A 90 14.07 13.24 20.68
N THR A 91 13.12 14.08 20.26
CA THR A 91 11.68 13.79 20.35
C THR A 91 11.25 13.02 19.12
N LEU A 92 10.86 11.77 19.34
CA LEU A 92 10.51 10.80 18.30
C LEU A 92 9.01 10.50 18.31
N TYR A 93 8.37 10.65 17.15
CA TYR A 93 6.96 10.34 16.95
C TYR A 93 6.74 8.98 16.27
N MET A 94 7.70 8.56 15.44
CA MET A 94 7.72 7.24 14.83
C MET A 94 9.17 6.86 14.48
N ASN A 95 9.58 5.64 14.83
CA ASN A 95 10.94 5.12 14.59
C ASN A 95 11.35 5.18 13.12
N LEU A 96 10.41 4.90 12.22
CA LEU A 96 10.63 4.80 10.78
C LEU A 96 9.33 5.10 10.05
N LEU A 97 9.34 6.11 9.19
CA LEU A 97 8.27 6.32 8.21
C LEU A 97 8.32 5.16 7.20
N PRO A 98 7.23 4.39 7.04
CA PRO A 98 7.24 3.22 6.18
C PRO A 98 7.36 3.62 4.72
N GLU A 99 8.04 2.79 3.94
CA GLU A 99 8.05 2.85 2.47
C GLU A 99 6.97 1.92 1.91
N ASP A 100 6.48 2.20 0.70
CA ASP A 100 5.45 1.38 0.08
C ASP A 100 5.94 -0.06 -0.17
N PRO A 101 5.20 -1.10 0.25
CA PRO A 101 5.63 -2.49 0.13
C PRO A 101 5.64 -3.02 -1.32
N GLY A 102 5.01 -2.31 -2.27
CA GLY A 102 5.06 -2.61 -3.70
C GLY A 102 6.07 -1.75 -4.46
N GLY A 103 6.86 -0.94 -3.73
CA GLY A 103 7.87 -0.04 -4.25
C GLY A 103 7.37 1.36 -4.57
N GLY A 104 6.05 1.63 -4.53
CA GLY A 104 5.44 2.94 -4.76
C GLY A 104 5.84 4.02 -3.75
N THR A 105 5.03 5.06 -3.62
CA THR A 105 5.18 6.03 -2.53
C THR A 105 3.84 6.38 -1.91
N TYR A 106 3.89 6.81 -0.65
CA TYR A 106 2.73 7.42 0.00
C TYR A 106 2.74 8.92 -0.29
N TYR A 107 1.55 9.51 -0.39
CA TYR A 107 1.40 10.94 -0.56
C TYR A 107 0.86 11.57 0.73
N TYR A 108 1.56 12.58 1.23
CA TYR A 108 1.16 13.33 2.42
C TYR A 108 0.94 14.80 2.05
N THR A 109 -0.10 15.41 2.60
CA THR A 109 -0.28 16.86 2.51
C THR A 109 -0.89 17.46 3.77
N SER A 110 -0.47 18.69 4.07
CA SER A 110 -1.08 19.59 5.04
C SER A 110 -0.76 21.02 4.61
N GLN A 111 -1.78 21.83 4.34
CA GLN A 111 -1.60 23.19 3.80
C GLN A 111 -1.26 24.22 4.88
N ASP A 112 -1.98 24.16 6.00
CA ASP A 112 -1.93 25.15 7.08
C ASP A 112 -1.58 24.53 8.45
N GLY A 113 -1.38 23.22 8.50
CA GLY A 113 -1.10 22.49 9.73
C GLY A 113 -2.34 22.21 10.58
N THR A 114 -3.54 22.59 10.13
CA THR A 114 -4.80 22.33 10.85
C THR A 114 -5.29 20.91 10.61
N ASN A 115 -5.17 20.43 9.37
CA ASN A 115 -5.57 19.10 8.96
C ASN A 115 -4.47 18.43 8.15
N PHE A 116 -4.50 17.10 8.07
CA PHE A 116 -3.64 16.34 7.18
C PHE A 116 -4.47 15.40 6.31
N GLU A 117 -3.90 15.05 5.16
CA GLU A 117 -4.41 14.01 4.28
C GLU A 117 -3.24 13.08 3.89
N LEU A 118 -3.51 11.79 3.86
CA LEU A 118 -2.58 10.72 3.54
C LEU A 118 -3.20 9.82 2.48
N TYR A 119 -2.43 9.49 1.45
CA TYR A 119 -2.90 8.68 0.35
C TYR A 119 -1.94 7.56 -0.02
N ALA A 120 -2.51 6.50 -0.59
CA ALA A 120 -1.80 5.36 -1.15
C ALA A 120 -2.48 4.90 -2.45
N ASN A 121 -1.77 4.09 -3.22
CA ASN A 121 -2.33 3.36 -4.35
C ASN A 121 -2.48 1.87 -3.99
N LEU A 122 -3.72 1.41 -3.85
CA LEU A 122 -4.04 0.01 -3.65
C LEU A 122 -4.08 -0.72 -5.00
N GLU A 123 -3.48 -1.90 -5.04
CA GLU A 123 -3.36 -2.70 -6.27
C GLU A 123 -4.60 -3.57 -6.52
N ASN A 124 -5.37 -3.89 -5.48
CA ASN A 124 -6.60 -4.65 -5.61
C ASN A 124 -7.78 -3.73 -5.97
N GLU A 125 -8.08 -3.64 -7.26
CA GLU A 125 -9.24 -2.92 -7.82
C GLU A 125 -10.61 -3.35 -7.24
N ASN A 126 -10.69 -4.56 -6.68
CA ASN A 126 -11.90 -5.10 -6.06
C ASN A 126 -11.95 -4.88 -4.55
N ASP A 127 -11.05 -4.06 -4.00
CA ASP A 127 -11.09 -3.70 -2.59
C ASP A 127 -12.36 -2.88 -2.27
N GLY A 128 -13.00 -3.17 -1.14
CA GLY A 128 -14.26 -2.56 -0.73
C GLY A 128 -14.10 -1.13 -0.21
N ASP A 129 -12.88 -0.73 0.14
CA ASP A 129 -12.58 0.60 0.66
C ASP A 129 -12.23 1.60 -0.46
N LEU A 130 -12.19 1.15 -1.72
CA LEU A 130 -11.99 2.02 -2.87
C LEU A 130 -13.28 2.74 -3.27
N ASN A 131 -13.16 4.03 -3.56
CA ASN A 131 -14.24 4.81 -4.13
C ASN A 131 -14.47 4.41 -5.60
N LYS A 132 -15.73 4.23 -5.98
CA LYS A 132 -16.11 3.78 -7.34
C LYS A 132 -17.27 4.59 -7.90
N SER A 133 -17.20 4.90 -9.19
CA SER A 133 -18.31 5.43 -9.97
C SER A 133 -18.75 4.35 -10.96
N GLY A 134 -19.78 3.57 -10.60
CA GLY A 134 -20.13 2.37 -11.36
C GLY A 134 -19.05 1.29 -11.25
N SER A 135 -18.47 0.89 -12.38
CA SER A 135 -17.35 -0.05 -12.45
C SER A 135 -15.98 0.60 -12.26
N ASP A 136 -15.91 1.93 -12.41
CA ASP A 136 -14.65 2.63 -12.58
C ASP A 136 -14.13 3.09 -11.22
N ILE A 137 -12.83 2.90 -11.01
CA ILE A 137 -12.15 3.30 -9.78
C ILE A 137 -11.93 4.80 -9.82
N MET A 138 -12.23 5.45 -8.69
CA MET A 138 -11.95 6.86 -8.54
C MET A 138 -10.56 7.08 -7.93
N VAL A 139 -9.90 8.14 -8.37
CA VAL A 139 -8.56 8.53 -7.97
C VAL A 139 -8.54 9.97 -7.44
N TYR A 140 -7.61 10.26 -6.54
CA TYR A 140 -7.40 11.59 -5.97
C TYR A 140 -6.52 12.43 -6.91
N THR A 141 -7.10 13.46 -7.49
CA THR A 141 -6.42 14.33 -8.48
C THR A 141 -5.21 15.05 -7.88
N GLY A 142 -4.13 15.18 -8.66
CA GLY A 142 -2.93 15.91 -8.23
C GLY A 142 -2.12 15.22 -7.12
N THR A 143 -2.37 13.93 -6.87
CA THR A 143 -1.55 13.09 -5.99
C THR A 143 -0.61 12.21 -6.82
N ASP A 144 0.55 11.87 -6.28
CA ASP A 144 1.49 10.92 -6.89
C ASP A 144 1.90 9.85 -5.89
N CYS A 145 1.48 8.61 -6.17
CA CYS A 145 1.76 7.43 -5.37
C CYS A 145 2.66 6.42 -6.11
N ALA A 146 3.28 6.77 -7.24
CA ALA A 146 4.17 5.88 -8.01
C ALA A 146 5.65 6.25 -7.97
N ILE A 147 6.47 5.32 -8.47
CA ILE A 147 7.94 5.40 -8.45
C ILE A 147 8.51 6.26 -9.57
N ASN A 148 7.86 6.36 -10.75
CA ASN A 148 8.50 6.96 -11.95
C ASN A 148 7.55 7.50 -13.05
N THR A 149 6.26 7.18 -13.00
CA THR A 149 5.22 7.67 -13.93
C THR A 149 4.01 7.93 -13.07
N ILE A 150 3.51 9.17 -13.06
CA ILE A 150 2.42 9.65 -12.17
C ILE A 150 1.34 8.58 -12.09
N SER A 151 1.21 7.97 -10.92
CA SER A 151 0.10 7.08 -10.59
C SER A 151 -0.66 7.79 -9.51
N THR A 152 -1.84 8.28 -9.85
CA THR A 152 -2.72 8.93 -8.89
C THR A 152 -3.08 7.95 -7.77
N CYS A 153 -3.20 8.44 -6.56
CA CYS A 153 -3.59 7.64 -5.42
C CYS A 153 -5.09 7.31 -5.50
N ASN A 154 -5.51 6.12 -5.07
CA ASN A 154 -6.91 5.67 -5.13
C ASN A 154 -7.51 5.38 -3.74
N TYR A 155 -6.70 5.49 -2.69
CA TYR A 155 -7.10 5.33 -1.30
C TYR A 155 -6.55 6.47 -0.46
N GLY A 156 -7.36 7.01 0.44
CA GLY A 156 -6.99 8.15 1.29
C GLY A 156 -7.58 8.04 2.69
N ILE A 157 -6.85 8.57 3.66
CA ILE A 157 -7.33 8.86 5.02
C ILE A 157 -6.96 10.29 5.36
N ALA A 158 -7.68 10.90 6.30
CA ALA A 158 -7.43 12.27 6.71
C ALA A 158 -7.62 12.44 8.22
N SER A 159 -7.31 13.63 8.74
CA SER A 159 -7.60 13.97 10.14
C SER A 159 -9.09 13.84 10.45
N THR A 160 -9.42 13.70 11.74
CA THR A 160 -10.76 13.32 12.24
C THR A 160 -11.94 14.23 11.85
N ASN A 161 -11.70 15.37 11.20
CA ASN A 161 -12.72 16.38 10.89
C ASN A 161 -12.87 16.68 9.40
N ILE A 162 -12.13 16.01 8.51
CA ILE A 162 -12.24 16.21 7.06
C ILE A 162 -12.31 14.89 6.31
N ASP A 163 -12.89 14.95 5.12
CA ASP A 163 -12.85 13.84 4.16
C ASP A 163 -11.53 13.90 3.37
N PRO A 164 -10.93 12.75 2.99
CA PRO A 164 -9.71 12.73 2.18
C PRO A 164 -9.86 13.38 0.80
N SER A 165 -11.09 13.67 0.34
CA SER A 165 -11.33 14.41 -0.89
C SER A 165 -11.32 15.95 -0.72
N PHE A 166 -11.04 16.46 0.48
CA PHE A 166 -11.08 17.89 0.78
C PHE A 166 -10.02 18.70 0.03
N GLY A 167 -8.75 18.26 0.06
CA GLY A 167 -7.64 18.89 -0.65
C GLY A 167 -7.43 18.36 -2.06
N HIS A 168 -7.87 17.12 -2.33
CA HIS A 168 -7.70 16.45 -3.61
C HIS A 168 -9.02 15.81 -4.07
N ALA A 169 -9.63 16.33 -5.13
CA ALA A 169 -10.93 15.84 -5.60
C ALA A 169 -10.83 14.42 -6.15
N LEU A 170 -11.85 13.60 -5.87
CA LEU A 170 -12.03 12.28 -6.46
C LEU A 170 -12.58 12.40 -7.89
N THR A 171 -11.90 11.80 -8.86
CA THR A 171 -12.35 11.72 -10.25
C THR A 171 -12.23 10.30 -10.77
N VAL A 172 -13.02 9.96 -11.79
CA VAL A 172 -12.75 8.75 -12.58
C VAL A 172 -11.50 9.02 -13.42
N GLU A 173 -10.61 8.04 -13.50
CA GLU A 173 -9.39 8.10 -14.33
C GLU A 173 -9.72 8.17 -15.83
#